data_AF-A0A355CCH6-F1
#
_entry.id   AF-A0A355CCH6-F1
#
_cell.length_a   1.000
_cell.length_b   1.000
_cell.length_c   1.000
_cell.angle_alpha   90.00
_cell.angle_beta   90.00
_cell.angle_gamma   90.00
#
_symmetry.space_group_name_H-M   'P 1'
#
loop_
_entity.id
_entity.type
_entity.pdbx_description
1 polymer ?
#
loop_
_entity_poly.entity_id
_entity_poly.type
_entity_poly.pdbx_seq_one_letter_code
_entity_poly.pdbx_strand_id
1 'polypeptide(L)'
;DDYPEILWAVEGTGMSALLGELRAHDKVKSSFAFGDKIHITVEKSLQTEELKRYLANKKFNDVRIAPIAPTVEDCFMALTS
;
A
#
# COMPACT_ATOMS: atom_id res chain seq x y z
N ASP A 1 -9.81 -8.58 -20.22
CA ASP A 1 -9.80 -7.38 -19.37
C ASP A 1 -9.06 -7.78 -18.12
N ASP A 2 -7.73 -7.64 -18.16
CA ASP A 2 -6.84 -8.15 -17.12
C ASP A 2 -6.30 -6.91 -16.40
N TYR A 3 -7.03 -6.49 -15.37
CA TYR A 3 -6.53 -5.47 -14.45
C TYR A 3 -5.95 -6.22 -13.25
N PRO A 4 -4.65 -6.56 -13.24
CA PRO A 4 -4.01 -7.07 -12.04
C PRO A 4 -3.96 -5.91 -11.04
N GLU A 5 -5.00 -5.79 -10.23
CA GLU A 5 -5.05 -4.82 -9.16
C GLU A 5 -4.01 -5.19 -8.11
N ILE A 6 -3.20 -4.20 -7.69
CA ILE A 6 -2.19 -4.43 -6.68
C ILE A 6 -2.86 -4.33 -5.31
N LEU A 7 -2.70 -5.38 -4.50
CA LEU A 7 -3.22 -5.45 -3.15
C LEU A 7 -2.07 -5.34 -2.15
N TRP A 8 -2.17 -4.44 -1.18
CA TRP A 8 -1.20 -4.28 -0.10
C TRP A 8 -1.86 -4.40 1.27
N ALA A 9 -1.15 -5.00 2.21
CA ALA A 9 -1.49 -5.02 3.62
C ALA A 9 -0.68 -3.93 4.32
N VAL A 10 -1.37 -2.97 4.92
CA VAL A 10 -0.76 -1.92 5.72
C VAL A 10 -1.08 -2.18 7.19
N GLU A 11 -0.04 -2.26 8.01
CA GLU A 11 -0.08 -2.40 9.46
C GLU A 11 0.57 -1.16 10.08
N GLY A 12 0.03 -0.66 11.20
CA GLY A 12 0.65 0.46 11.89
C GLY A 12 -0.18 1.01 13.04
N THR A 13 0.41 1.93 13.80
CA THR A 13 -0.27 2.57 14.92
C THR A 13 -1.34 3.55 14.44
N GLY A 14 -2.53 3.50 15.04
CA GLY A 14 -3.61 4.43 14.69
C GLY A 14 -4.34 4.05 13.40
N MET A 15 -4.72 2.78 13.28
CA MET A 15 -5.48 2.19 12.16
C MET A 15 -6.62 3.09 11.63
N SER A 16 -7.39 3.73 12.50
CA SER A 16 -8.49 4.63 12.11
C SER A 16 -8.02 5.84 11.32
N ALA A 17 -6.93 6.48 11.77
CA ALA A 17 -6.34 7.63 11.10
C ALA A 17 -5.64 7.20 9.80
N LEU A 18 -4.91 6.06 9.86
CA LEU A 18 -4.26 5.47 8.70
C LEU A 18 -5.26 5.14 7.59
N LEU A 19 -6.39 4.53 7.94
CA LEU A 19 -7.46 4.21 6.99
C LEU A 19 -8.02 5.47 6.32
N GLY A 20 -8.21 6.55 7.08
CA GLY A 20 -8.63 7.84 6.53
C GLY A 20 -7.63 8.40 5.53
N GLU A 21 -6.35 8.37 5.86
CA GLU A 21 -5.27 8.84 4.98
C GLU A 21 -5.12 8.01 3.71
N LEU A 22 -5.29 6.69 3.83
CA LEU A 22 -5.29 5.79 2.68
C LEU A 22 -6.48 6.05 1.76
N ARG A 23 -7.66 6.35 2.31
CA ARG A 23 -8.86 6.73 1.52
C ARG A 23 -8.72 8.09 0.83
N ALA A 24 -7.98 9.00 1.44
CA ALA A 24 -7.73 10.32 0.88
C ALA A 24 -6.68 10.30 -0.24
N HIS A 25 -5.96 9.19 -0.43
CA HIS A 25 -4.91 9.09 -1.42
C HIS A 25 -5.49 8.74 -2.80
N ASP A 26 -5.24 9.61 -3.78
CA ASP A 26 -5.74 9.49 -5.16
C ASP A 26 -5.41 8.15 -5.86
N LYS A 27 -4.22 7.59 -5.59
CA LYS A 27 -3.74 6.32 -6.17
C LYS A 27 -4.29 5.07 -5.45
N VAL A 28 -5.07 5.24 -4.38
CA VAL A 28 -5.71 4.15 -3.63
C VAL A 28 -7.15 4.02 -4.12
N LYS A 29 -7.45 2.88 -4.74
CA LYS A 29 -8.79 2.57 -5.26
C LYS A 29 -9.75 2.17 -4.16
N SER A 30 -9.27 1.38 -3.20
CA SER A 30 -10.11 0.88 -2.11
C SER A 30 -9.31 0.58 -0.86
N SER A 31 -9.94 0.66 0.30
CA SER A 31 -9.28 0.40 1.59
C SER A 31 -10.26 -0.14 2.64
N PHE A 32 -9.87 -1.27 3.21
CA PHE A 32 -10.67 -2.03 4.17
C PHE A 32 -9.81 -2.49 5.34
N ALA A 33 -10.29 -2.27 6.56
CA ALA A 33 -9.66 -2.85 7.74
C ALA A 33 -10.03 -4.34 7.84
N PHE A 34 -9.03 -5.19 8.03
CA PHE A 34 -9.14 -6.63 8.18
C PHE A 34 -8.35 -7.07 9.42
N GLY A 35 -9.06 -7.22 10.55
CA GLY A 35 -8.44 -7.51 11.85
C GLY A 35 -7.48 -6.40 12.27
N ASP A 36 -6.19 -6.73 12.38
CA ASP A 36 -5.13 -5.79 12.75
C ASP A 36 -4.39 -5.18 11.54
N LYS A 37 -4.86 -5.44 10.32
CA LYS A 37 -4.24 -4.93 9.09
C LYS A 37 -5.26 -4.20 8.24
N ILE A 38 -4.79 -3.32 7.36
CA ILE A 38 -5.63 -2.63 6.39
C ILE A 38 -5.25 -3.13 5.01
N HIS A 39 -6.18 -3.78 4.33
CA HIS A 39 -6.00 -4.20 2.95
C HIS A 39 -6.43 -3.06 2.04
N ILE A 40 -5.51 -2.61 1.19
CA ILE A 40 -5.76 -1.58 0.21
C ILE A 40 -5.50 -2.10 -1.20
N THR A 41 -6.32 -1.61 -2.12
CA THR A 41 -6.12 -1.83 -3.55
C THR A 41 -5.57 -0.53 -4.13
N VAL A 42 -4.47 -0.64 -4.87
CA VAL A 42 -3.76 0.51 -5.44
C VAL A 42 -3.53 0.34 -6.92
N GLU A 43 -3.28 1.46 -7.59
CA GLU A 43 -2.92 1.44 -9.00
C GLU A 43 -1.53 0.84 -9.24
N LYS A 44 -1.33 0.20 -10.40
CA LYS A 44 -0.03 -0.39 -10.80
C LYS A 44 1.11 0.65 -10.89
N SER A 45 0.77 1.93 -11.04
CA SER A 45 1.69 3.06 -11.05
C SER A 45 2.20 3.47 -9.67
N LEU A 46 1.52 3.06 -8.59
CA LEU A 46 1.93 3.38 -7.22
C LEU A 46 2.96 2.36 -6.74
N GLN A 47 4.08 2.87 -6.21
CA GLN A 47 5.08 2.04 -5.55
C GLN A 47 4.90 2.02 -4.03
N THR A 48 5.27 0.91 -3.40
CA THR A 48 5.21 0.78 -1.93
C THR A 48 6.04 1.86 -1.23
N GLU A 49 7.17 2.24 -1.83
CA GLU A 49 8.06 3.27 -1.28
C GLU A 49 7.45 4.69 -1.36
N GLU A 50 6.71 5.01 -2.43
CA GLU A 50 5.93 6.25 -2.52
C GLU A 50 4.89 6.32 -1.40
N LEU A 51 4.11 5.25 -1.22
CA LEU A 51 3.09 5.20 -0.16
C LEU A 51 3.73 5.29 1.23
N LYS A 52 4.85 4.59 1.45
CA LYS A 52 5.59 4.64 2.71
C LYS A 52 6.07 6.07 3.02
N ARG A 53 6.59 6.78 2.03
CA ARG A 53 7.02 8.19 2.17
C ARG A 53 5.84 9.10 2.47
N TYR A 54 4.70 8.90 1.80
CA TYR A 54 3.48 9.65 2.07
C TYR A 54 3.04 9.51 3.54
N LEU A 55 2.96 8.26 4.02
CA LEU A 55 2.59 7.96 5.41
C LEU A 55 3.62 8.51 6.41
N ALA A 56 4.91 8.42 6.11
CA ALA A 56 5.97 9.00 6.95
C ALA A 56 5.84 10.52 7.09
N ASN A 57 5.48 11.25 6.01
CA ASN A 57 5.21 12.69 6.07
C ASN A 57 4.00 13.03 6.95
N LYS A 58 3.04 12.10 7.06
CA LYS A 58 1.86 12.22 7.91
C LYS A 58 2.12 11.80 9.37
N LYS A 59 3.39 11.65 9.76
CA LYS A 59 3.86 11.20 11.08
C LYS A 59 3.58 9.73 11.40
N PHE A 60 3.27 8.92 10.40
CA PHE A 60 3.23 7.48 10.54
C PHE A 60 4.61 6.91 10.20
N ASN A 61 5.49 6.86 11.22
CA ASN A 61 6.83 6.31 11.07
C ASN A 61 6.88 4.80 11.32
N ASP A 62 5.92 4.27 12.10
CA ASP A 62 5.79 2.85 12.42
C ASP A 62 4.69 2.22 11.57
N VAL A 63 4.86 2.30 10.24
CA VAL A 63 3.96 1.65 9.28
C VAL A 63 4.72 0.61 8.47
N ARG A 64 4.08 -0.54 8.34
CA ARG A 64 4.58 -1.67 7.59
C ARG A 64 3.62 -1.92 6.44
N ILE A 65 4.16 -1.82 5.23
CA ILE A 65 3.43 -2.07 3.98
C ILE A 65 4.00 -3.36 3.42
N ALA A 66 3.17 -4.39 3.31
CA ALA A 66 3.53 -5.66 2.73
C ALA A 66 2.68 -5.91 1.48
N PRO A 67 3.28 -6.15 0.30
CA PRO A 67 2.51 -6.50 -0.86
C PRO A 67 1.81 -7.85 -0.66
N ILE A 68 0.51 -7.90 -0.91
CA ILE A 68 -0.30 -9.11 -0.93
C ILE A 68 -0.30 -9.58 -2.39
N ALA A 69 0.31 -10.73 -2.65
CA ALA A 69 0.38 -11.26 -4.00
C ALA A 69 -1.03 -11.65 -4.52
N PRO A 70 -1.35 -11.31 -5.77
CA PRO A 70 -1.57 -12.34 -6.78
C PRO A 70 -0.28 -12.45 -7.59
N THR A 71 0.44 -13.54 -7.39
CA THR A 71 1.81 -13.78 -7.84
C THR A 71 1.97 -13.67 -9.37
N VAL A 72 2.59 -12.60 -9.90
CA VAL A 72 3.39 -12.52 -11.15
C VAL A 72 3.57 -11.05 -11.52
N GLU A 73 4.67 -10.39 -11.25
CA GLU A 73 5.76 -10.22 -12.22
C GLU A 73 6.93 -9.59 -11.46
N ASP A 74 7.89 -10.42 -11.08
CA ASP A 74 9.35 -10.34 -11.34
C ASP A 74 10.08 -9.01 -11.67
N CYS A 75 9.46 -7.83 -11.60
CA CYS A 75 10.01 -6.64 -12.27
C CYS A 75 10.42 -5.53 -11.30
N PHE A 76 11.22 -5.83 -10.27
CA PHE A 76 12.02 -4.78 -9.59
C PHE A 76 13.36 -5.28 -9.02
N MET A 77 13.90 -6.39 -9.52
CA MET A 77 15.33 -6.69 -9.39
C MET A 77 16.14 -6.08 -10.56
N ALA A 78 15.91 -4.80 -10.85
CA ALA A 78 16.61 -4.07 -11.91
C ALA A 78 17.33 -2.81 -11.39
N LEU A 79 17.89 -2.86 -10.17
CA LEU A 79 18.76 -1.78 -9.67
C LEU A 79 20.06 -2.30 -9.04
N THR A 80 20.69 -3.32 -9.65
CA THR A 80 22.14 -3.50 -9.60
C THR A 80 22.59 -4.33 -10.81
N SER A 81 22.95 -3.65 -11.91
CA SER A 81 23.88 -4.12 -12.96
C SER A 81 24.32 -2.92 -13.79
#